data_AF-A0A397JB12-F1
#
_entry.id   AF-A0A397JB12-F1
#
_cell.length_a   1.000
_cell.length_b   1.000
_cell.length_c   1.000
_cell.angle_alpha   90.00
_cell.angle_beta   90.00
_cell.angle_gamma   90.00
#
_symmetry.space_group_name_H-M   'P 1'
#
loop_
_entity.id
_entity.type
_entity.pdbx_description
1 polymer ?
#
loop_
_entity_poly.entity_id
_entity_poly.type
_entity_poly.pdbx_seq_one_letter_code
_entity_poly.pdbx_strand_id
1 'polypeptide(L)'
;MLQLSVKLITTGIIISDLHFGPFLRDWWYIRITLQENGIRAEQYYSFQVGMKTQVEIKNRPFIIWVVQGNKYNNSLPGFLCKSLLESNKGVENDPTSAILKLYKKIFQNET
;
A
#
# COMPACT_ATOMS: atom_id res chain seq x y z
N MET A 1 17.17 -3.10 -9.10
CA MET A 1 15.79 -3.10 -8.58
C MET A 1 14.94 -2.31 -9.56
N LEU A 2 13.94 -2.93 -10.20
CA LEU A 2 13.04 -2.22 -11.11
C LEU A 2 12.29 -1.15 -10.31
N GLN A 3 12.50 0.12 -10.65
CA GLN A 3 11.74 1.22 -10.05
C GLN A 3 10.37 1.26 -10.72
N LEU A 4 9.37 0.68 -10.06
CA LEU A 4 7.99 0.77 -10.50
C LEU A 4 7.46 2.17 -10.20
N SER A 5 6.89 2.83 -11.21
CA SER A 5 6.21 4.10 -11.04
C SER A 5 4.87 3.86 -10.36
N VAL A 6 4.61 4.56 -9.26
CA VAL A 6 3.35 4.51 -8.52
C VAL A 6 2.61 5.82 -8.74
N LYS A 7 1.37 5.74 -9.22
CA LYS A 7 0.48 6.88 -9.44
C LYS A 7 -0.55 6.97 -8.32
N LEU A 8 -0.67 8.14 -7.69
CA LEU A 8 -1.78 8.43 -6.79
C LEU A 8 -3.06 8.66 -7.61
N ILE A 9 -4.13 7.93 -7.27
CA ILE A 9 -5.45 8.05 -7.90
C ILE A 9 -6.40 8.83 -7.00
N THR A 10 -6.34 8.60 -5.69
CA THR A 10 -7.16 9.31 -4.69
C THR A 10 -6.38 9.40 -3.40
N THR A 11 -6.37 10.58 -2.77
CA THR A 11 -5.54 10.88 -1.60
C THR A 11 -6.02 10.18 -0.32
N GLY A 12 -7.33 9.98 -0.14
CA GLY A 12 -7.91 9.42 1.10
C GLY A 12 -8.17 10.48 2.17
N ILE A 13 -8.45 10.03 3.39
CA ILE A 13 -8.64 10.89 4.57
C ILE A 13 -7.73 10.47 5.73
N ILE A 14 -7.25 11.45 6.47
CA ILE A 14 -6.54 11.26 7.74
C ILE A 14 -7.60 11.23 8.85
N ILE A 15 -7.64 10.11 9.58
CA ILE A 15 -8.48 9.93 10.76
C ILE A 15 -7.59 10.06 11.99
N SER A 16 -7.91 11.01 12.87
CA SER A 16 -7.03 11.40 13.98
C SER A 16 -6.62 10.22 14.87
N ASP A 17 -7.60 9.43 15.32
CA ASP A 17 -7.38 8.29 16.21
C ASP A 17 -6.52 7.19 15.60
N LEU A 18 -6.50 7.09 14.26
CA LEU A 18 -5.70 6.11 13.54
C LEU A 18 -4.28 6.62 13.29
N HIS A 19 -4.16 7.86 12.81
CA HIS A 19 -2.89 8.39 12.29
C HIS A 19 -2.02 9.06 13.36
N PHE A 20 -2.61 9.47 14.48
CA PHE A 20 -1.93 10.13 15.60
C PHE A 20 -2.20 9.43 16.94
N GLY A 21 -2.92 8.29 16.93
CA GLY A 21 -3.21 7.50 18.12
C GLY A 21 -2.21 6.36 18.38
N PRO A 22 -2.59 5.35 19.18
CA PRO A 22 -1.70 4.26 19.60
C PRO A 22 -1.08 3.45 18.46
N PHE A 23 -1.73 3.42 17.29
CA PHE A 23 -1.29 2.68 16.11
C PHE A 23 -0.61 3.56 15.06
N LEU A 24 -0.21 4.78 15.40
CA LEU A 24 0.32 5.73 14.41
C LEU A 24 1.42 5.10 13.55
N ARG A 25 2.34 4.33 14.15
CA ARG A 25 3.49 3.77 13.42
C ARG A 25 3.08 2.91 12.23
N ASP A 26 1.96 2.20 12.33
CA ASP A 26 1.47 1.32 11.28
C ASP A 26 0.85 2.11 10.11
N TRP A 27 0.35 3.32 10.37
CA TRP A 27 -0.30 4.19 9.38
C TRP A 27 0.68 5.05 8.56
N TRP A 28 1.99 4.97 8.82
CA TRP A 28 3.01 5.75 8.12
C TRP A 28 4.10 4.84 7.55
N TYR A 29 4.34 4.93 6.24
CA TYR A 29 5.51 4.35 5.59
C TYR A 29 6.70 5.30 5.69
N ILE A 30 7.81 4.78 6.22
CA ILE A 30 9.06 5.54 6.39
C ILE A 30 10.00 5.15 5.25
N ARG A 31 10.28 6.10 4.36
CA ARG A 31 11.30 5.96 3.33
C ARG A 31 12.59 6.60 3.83
N ILE A 32 13.62 5.78 4.00
CA ILE A 32 14.97 6.28 4.30
C ILE A 32 15.70 6.49 2.97
N THR A 33 16.20 7.71 2.78
CA THR A 33 17.04 8.09 1.63
C THR A 33 18.40 8.55 2.12
N LEU A 34 19.46 8.04 1.50
CA LEU A 34 20.82 8.55 1.68
C LEU A 34 21.00 9.74 0.74
N GLN A 35 21.26 10.91 1.32
CA GLN A 35 21.65 12.09 0.56
C GLN A 35 23.13 12.00 0.15
N GLU A 36 23.52 12.78 -0.85
CA GLU A 36 24.89 12.81 -1.39
C GLU A 36 25.96 13.16 -0.33
N ASN A 37 25.57 13.95 0.68
CA ASN A 37 26.42 14.33 1.82
C ASN A 37 26.51 13.24 2.91
N GLY A 38 25.95 12.05 2.69
CA GLY A 38 25.93 10.94 3.64
C GLY A 38 24.87 11.05 4.74
N ILE A 39 24.06 12.12 4.76
CA ILE A 39 22.98 12.30 5.72
C ILE A 39 21.80 11.38 5.35
N ARG A 40 21.26 10.67 6.34
CA ARG A 40 20.02 9.92 6.19
C ARG A 40 18.83 10.87 6.34
N ALA A 41 18.03 11.00 5.30
CA ALA A 41 16.76 11.69 5.33
C ALA A 41 15.62 10.69 5.45
N GLU A 42 14.73 10.90 6.42
CA GLU A 42 13.51 10.13 6.59
C GLU A 42 12.33 10.88 6.00
N GLN A 43 11.63 10.25 5.07
CA GLN A 43 10.39 10.76 4.50
C GLN A 43 9.23 9.89 4.98
N TYR A 44 8.22 10.53 5.56
CA TYR A 44 7.04 9.87 6.10
C TYR A 44 5.87 10.02 5.13
N TYR A 45 5.26 8.91 4.74
CA TYR A 45 4.11 8.86 3.85
C TYR A 45 2.94 8.21 4.57
N SER A 46 1.80 8.91 4.69
CA SER A 46 0.62 8.34 5.34
C SER A 46 -0.15 7.40 4.42
N PHE A 47 -0.62 6.29 4.99
CA PHE A 47 -1.63 5.43 4.38
C PHE A 47 -3.02 5.96 4.72
N GLN A 48 -3.54 6.90 3.95
CA GLN A 48 -4.83 7.51 4.32
C GLN A 48 -6.00 6.57 4.04
N VAL A 49 -7.02 6.56 4.90
CA VAL A 49 -8.20 5.71 4.70
C VAL A 49 -8.91 6.14 3.41
N GLY A 50 -9.18 5.21 2.50
CA GLY A 50 -9.75 5.53 1.20
C GLY A 50 -8.72 5.87 0.11
N MET A 51 -7.44 5.98 0.45
CA MET A 51 -6.36 6.25 -0.51
C MET A 51 -6.30 5.14 -1.57
N LYS A 52 -6.14 5.54 -2.83
CA LYS A 52 -5.95 4.62 -3.95
C LYS A 52 -4.69 4.97 -4.72
N THR A 53 -3.83 3.98 -4.94
CA THR A 53 -2.64 4.09 -5.78
C THR A 53 -2.68 3.06 -6.88
N GLN A 54 -2.06 3.35 -8.01
CA GLN A 54 -1.94 2.45 -9.14
C GLN A 54 -0.46 2.19 -9.44
N VAL A 55 -0.14 0.94 -9.70
CA VAL A 55 1.15 0.52 -10.28
C VAL A 55 0.88 -0.35 -11.50
N GLU A 56 1.76 -0.29 -12.49
CA GLU A 56 1.67 -1.14 -13.67
C GLU A 56 2.69 -2.28 -13.58
N ILE A 57 2.22 -3.52 -13.69
CA ILE A 57 3.04 -4.73 -13.62
C ILE A 57 2.67 -5.59 -14.82
N LYS A 58 3.67 -5.98 -15.64
CA LYS A 58 3.45 -6.72 -16.91
C LYS A 58 2.36 -6.08 -17.79
N ASN A 59 2.45 -4.77 -18.01
CA ASN A 59 1.48 -3.96 -18.77
C ASN A 59 0.03 -4.07 -18.28
N ARG A 60 -0.16 -4.35 -16.99
CA ARG A 60 -1.47 -4.50 -16.35
C ARG A 60 -1.55 -3.61 -15.11
N PRO A 61 -2.61 -2.79 -14.96
CA PRO A 61 -2.76 -1.93 -13.80
C PRO A 61 -3.20 -2.74 -12.58
N PHE A 62 -2.55 -2.47 -11.45
CA PHE A 62 -2.92 -2.92 -10.12
C PHE A 62 -3.24 -1.69 -9.28
N ILE A 63 -4.46 -1.62 -8.78
CA ILE A 63 -4.94 -0.55 -7.91
C ILE A 63 -4.96 -1.08 -6.48
N ILE A 64 -4.19 -0.43 -5.61
CA ILE A 64 -4.18 -0.66 -4.17
C ILE A 64 -5.16 0.30 -3.55
N TRP A 65 -5.96 -0.18 -2.60
CA TRP A 65 -6.91 0.61 -1.83
C TRP A 65 -6.64 0.40 -0.34
N VAL A 66 -6.33 1.50 0.35
CA VAL A 66 -6.15 1.53 1.80
C VAL A 66 -7.52 1.58 2.48
N VAL A 67 -7.75 0.64 3.40
CA VAL A 67 -8.96 0.54 4.23
C VAL A 67 -8.57 0.54 5.70
N GLN A 68 -9.54 0.87 6.57
CA GLN A 68 -9.38 0.68 8.01
C GLN A 68 -9.64 -0.77 8.38
N GLY A 69 -8.75 -1.33 9.19
CA GLY A 69 -8.85 -2.67 9.73
C GLY A 69 -8.21 -3.72 8.83
N ASN A 70 -7.60 -4.71 9.46
CA ASN A 70 -7.09 -5.90 8.81
C ASN A 70 -7.39 -7.15 9.67
N LYS A 71 -6.88 -8.32 9.28
CA LYS A 71 -7.21 -9.58 9.97
C LYS A 71 -6.76 -9.65 11.44
N TYR A 72 -5.90 -8.73 11.89
CA TYR A 72 -5.39 -8.70 13.26
C TYR A 72 -6.10 -7.68 14.14
N ASN A 73 -6.43 -6.49 13.61
CA ASN A 73 -7.02 -5.41 14.39
C ASN A 73 -7.76 -4.39 13.49
N ASN A 74 -8.91 -3.88 13.95
CA ASN A 74 -9.71 -2.86 13.28
C ASN A 74 -9.08 -1.46 13.27
N SER A 75 -8.04 -1.22 14.07
CA SER A 75 -7.30 0.05 14.13
C SER A 75 -6.02 0.06 13.30
N LEU A 76 -5.64 -1.08 12.70
CA LEU A 76 -4.49 -1.17 11.79
C LEU A 76 -4.91 -0.90 10.34
N PRO A 77 -3.99 -0.46 9.47
CA PRO A 77 -4.28 -0.33 8.05
C PRO A 77 -4.49 -1.70 7.40
N GLY A 78 -5.43 -1.73 6.47
CA GLY A 78 -5.69 -2.85 5.58
C GLY A 78 -5.51 -2.46 4.12
N PHE A 79 -5.16 -3.44 3.30
CA PHE A 79 -4.87 -3.24 1.88
C PHE A 79 -5.67 -4.22 1.02
N LEU A 80 -6.48 -3.66 0.13
CA LEU A 80 -7.14 -4.39 -0.94
C LEU A 80 -6.40 -4.13 -2.25
N CYS A 81 -6.38 -5.11 -3.13
CA CYS A 81 -5.86 -4.95 -4.48
C CYS A 81 -6.92 -5.37 -5.51
N LYS A 82 -7.04 -4.58 -6.57
CA LYS A 82 -7.88 -4.85 -7.74
C LYS A 82 -7.06 -4.65 -9.02
N SER A 83 -7.30 -5.51 -10.01
CA SER A 83 -6.74 -5.39 -11.34
C SER A 83 -7.78 -5.81 -12.38
N LEU A 84 -8.27 -4.84 -13.15
CA LEU A 84 -9.39 -5.02 -14.09
C LEU A 84 -10.62 -5.62 -13.37
N LEU A 85 -11.04 -6.84 -13.73
CA LEU A 85 -12.17 -7.55 -13.12
C LEU A 85 -11.78 -8.39 -11.90
N GLU A 86 -10.49 -8.54 -11.63
CA GLU A 86 -9.98 -9.37 -10.55
C GLU A 86 -9.69 -8.56 -9.28
N SER A 87 -9.98 -9.14 -8.12
CA SER A 87 -9.65 -8.54 -6.83
C SER A 87 -9.31 -9.59 -5.78
N ASN A 88 -8.68 -9.12 -4.70
CA ASN A 88 -8.45 -9.93 -3.52
C ASN A 88 -9.78 -10.26 -2.83
N LYS A 89 -9.89 -11.50 -2.32
CA LYS A 89 -11.05 -11.91 -1.51
C LYS A 89 -11.00 -11.35 -0.08
N GLY A 90 -9.82 -10.98 0.41
CA GLY A 90 -9.61 -10.53 1.78
C GLY A 90 -8.70 -9.32 1.85
N VAL A 91 -8.76 -8.65 3.01
CA VAL A 91 -7.90 -7.51 3.33
C VAL A 91 -6.53 -8.03 3.80
N GLU A 92 -5.47 -7.51 3.18
CA GLU A 92 -4.09 -7.81 3.56
C GLU A 92 -3.53 -6.77 4.52
N ASN A 93 -2.45 -7.12 5.22
CA ASN A 93 -1.85 -6.24 6.23
C ASN A 93 -0.75 -5.33 5.66
N ASP A 94 -0.32 -5.59 4.43
CA ASP A 94 0.68 -4.80 3.73
C ASP A 94 0.38 -4.76 2.22
N PRO A 95 0.77 -3.68 1.52
CA PRO A 95 0.45 -3.50 0.10
C PRO A 95 1.13 -4.54 -0.80
N THR A 96 2.31 -5.03 -0.42
CA THR A 96 3.05 -6.03 -1.22
C THR A 96 2.32 -7.36 -1.21
N SER A 97 1.86 -7.83 -0.07
CA SER A 97 1.03 -9.03 0.06
C SER A 97 -0.26 -8.89 -0.75
N ALA A 98 -0.90 -7.71 -0.73
CA ALA A 98 -2.10 -7.44 -1.51
C ALA A 98 -1.86 -7.62 -3.02
N ILE A 99 -0.78 -7.03 -3.54
CA ILE A 99 -0.39 -7.16 -4.95
C ILE A 99 0.02 -8.60 -5.26
N LEU A 100 0.89 -9.20 -4.45
CA LEU A 100 1.47 -10.53 -4.72
C LEU A 100 0.40 -11.61 -4.79
N LYS A 101 -0.59 -11.57 -3.89
CA LYS A 101 -1.71 -12.50 -3.90
C LYS A 101 -2.54 -12.36 -5.18
N LEU A 102 -2.86 -11.12 -5.59
CA LEU A 102 -3.60 -10.89 -6.82
C LEU A 102 -2.79 -11.29 -8.05
N TYR A 103 -1.50 -10.94 -8.07
CA TYR A 103 -0.57 -11.27 -9.14
C TYR A 103 -0.50 -12.79 -9.35
N LYS A 104 -0.29 -13.58 -8.28
CA LYS A 104 -0.25 -15.04 -8.37
C LYS A 104 -1.58 -15.62 -8.87
N LYS A 105 -2.71 -15.05 -8.46
CA LYS A 105 -4.03 -15.44 -8.94
C LYS A 105 -4.19 -15.20 -10.46
N ILE A 106 -3.70 -14.07 -10.96
CA ILE A 106 -3.82 -13.67 -12.36
C ILE A 106 -2.85 -14.43 -13.27
N PHE A 107 -1.59 -14.58 -12.85
CA PHE A 107 -0.50 -15.10 -13.68
C PHE A 107 -0.06 -16.53 -13.32
N GLN A 108 -0.78 -17.22 -12.44
CA GLN A 108 -0.59 -18.64 -12.13
C GLN A 108 0.87 -19.05 -11.83
N ASN A 109 1.62 -18.22 -11.09
CA ASN A 109 3.04 -18.39 -10.74
C ASN A 109 4.06 -18.29 -11.90
N GLU A 110 3.75 -17.61 -13.01
CA GLU A 110 4.80 -17.17 -13.94
C GLU A 110 5.69 -16.10 -13.26
N THR A 111 6.79 -16.56 -12.65
CA THR A 111 7.92 -15.76 -12.15
C THR A 111 8.81 -15.31 -13.28
#